data_AF-A0A7S1D821-F1
#
_entry.id   AF-A0A7S1D821-F1
#
_cell.length_a   1.000
_cell.length_b   1.000
_cell.length_c   1.000
_cell.angle_alpha   90.00
_cell.angle_beta   90.00
_cell.angle_gamma   90.00
#
_symmetry.space_group_name_H-M   'P 1'
#
loop_
_entity.id
_entity.type
_entity.pdbx_description
1 polymer ?
#
loop_
_entity_poly.entity_id
_entity_poly.type
_entity_poly.pdbx_seq_one_letter_code
_entity_poly.pdbx_strand_id
1 'polypeptide(L)'
;LQFIQNVSEGVRGNMCVLTGEIMEFDVHTREWTQSNNRGVLAYAYVLAALLAYMYNDYQLAQDALNQLKKNPTLSSPSSSSSSSSSSSSSSSTASITSSSSASYSSRVFYPPLLKNFLPFLEGLIGCELMRLYSKDTKVCKKLKQNIQHSLKKVVKLAKSNPSVYLHKQCLLEAELASSSWSSSSSSSNNNRREDVAAADAAADAAKLYSEAIDRAKNEGFLQEAAIGCERASDHMRRVGDTVLHSLYRKKARALYLQWGAAAKAMRLRHKPFTS
;
A
#
# COMPACT_ATOMS: atom_id res chain seq x y z
N LEU A 1 11.87 -11.80 -2.07
CA LEU A 1 12.97 -11.49 -1.12
C LEU A 1 14.15 -10.77 -1.76
N GLN A 2 14.48 -11.00 -3.04
CA GLN A 2 15.49 -10.21 -3.79
C GLN A 2 15.36 -8.70 -3.56
N PHE A 3 14.14 -8.16 -3.48
CA PHE A 3 13.90 -6.76 -3.15
C PHE A 3 14.39 -6.35 -1.74
N ILE A 4 14.04 -7.12 -0.70
CA ILE A 4 14.45 -6.83 0.69
C ILE A 4 15.96 -7.03 0.83
N GLN A 5 16.50 -8.07 0.19
CA GLN A 5 17.92 -8.40 0.18
C GLN A 5 18.73 -7.32 -0.57
N ASN A 6 18.28 -6.89 -1.75
CA ASN A 6 18.87 -5.77 -2.50
C ASN A 6 18.78 -4.44 -1.72
N VAL A 7 17.70 -4.21 -0.96
CA VAL A 7 17.56 -3.04 -0.09
C VAL A 7 18.51 -3.13 1.11
N SER A 8 18.69 -4.30 1.72
CA SER A 8 19.69 -4.51 2.79
C SER A 8 21.13 -4.46 2.29
N GLU A 9 21.37 -4.83 1.04
CA GLU A 9 22.69 -4.86 0.37
C GLU A 9 23.00 -3.55 -0.38
N GLY A 10 22.06 -2.59 -0.44
CA GLY A 10 22.27 -1.27 -1.05
C GLY A 10 22.28 -1.23 -2.59
N VAL A 11 21.75 -2.25 -3.27
CA VAL A 11 21.75 -2.37 -4.74
C VAL A 11 20.73 -1.41 -5.37
N ARG A 12 21.17 -0.47 -6.22
CA ARG A 12 20.36 0.59 -6.86
C ARG A 12 19.85 0.29 -8.29
N GLY A 13 19.68 -0.98 -8.66
CA GLY A 13 19.15 -1.38 -9.98
C GLY A 13 17.62 -1.55 -10.01
N ASN A 14 17.00 -1.55 -11.21
CA ASN A 14 15.58 -1.87 -11.39
C ASN A 14 15.27 -3.25 -10.79
N MET A 15 14.64 -3.26 -9.62
CA MET A 15 14.42 -4.48 -8.84
C MET A 15 13.29 -5.30 -9.45
N CYS A 16 13.62 -6.46 -10.02
CA CYS A 16 12.63 -7.44 -10.47
C CYS A 16 12.10 -8.21 -9.25
N VAL A 17 10.95 -7.80 -8.70
CA VAL A 17 10.46 -8.29 -7.39
C VAL A 17 9.59 -9.54 -7.49
N LEU A 18 9.15 -9.95 -8.68
CA LEU A 18 8.01 -10.88 -8.81
C LEU A 18 8.25 -11.95 -9.88
N THR A 19 9.14 -12.92 -9.61
CA THR A 19 9.36 -14.10 -10.48
C THR A 19 8.37 -15.24 -10.25
N GLY A 20 7.48 -15.15 -9.25
CA GLY A 20 6.35 -16.08 -9.10
C GLY A 20 6.68 -17.44 -8.49
N GLU A 21 7.94 -17.73 -8.19
CA GLU A 21 8.30 -18.87 -7.33
C GLU A 21 7.98 -18.52 -5.88
N ILE A 22 7.43 -19.52 -5.17
CA ILE A 22 6.83 -19.45 -3.83
C ILE A 22 7.64 -18.48 -2.94
N MET A 23 6.98 -17.43 -2.45
CA MET A 23 7.62 -16.56 -1.47
C MET A 23 7.92 -17.40 -0.22
N GLU A 24 9.20 -17.63 0.07
CA GLU A 24 9.71 -18.16 1.35
C GLU A 24 9.47 -17.20 2.54
N PHE A 25 8.42 -16.37 2.43
CA PHE A 25 8.04 -15.38 3.40
C PHE A 25 7.82 -16.01 4.78
N ASP A 26 7.21 -17.20 4.85
CA ASP A 26 6.95 -17.90 6.11
C ASP A 26 8.23 -18.40 6.79
N VAL A 27 9.24 -18.79 6.02
CA VAL A 27 10.54 -19.24 6.55
C VAL A 27 11.28 -18.05 7.14
N HIS A 28 11.44 -16.97 6.37
CA HIS A 28 12.18 -15.80 6.83
C HIS A 28 11.45 -15.00 7.91
N THR A 29 10.12 -14.95 7.90
CA THR A 29 9.38 -14.31 9.00
C THR A 29 9.58 -15.05 10.32
N ARG A 30 9.70 -16.39 10.31
CA ARG A 30 10.07 -17.16 11.52
C ARG A 30 11.49 -16.82 11.98
N GLU A 31 12.46 -16.79 11.07
CA GLU A 31 13.84 -16.43 11.38
C GLU A 31 13.97 -15.00 11.93
N TRP A 32 13.29 -14.03 11.33
CA TRP A 32 13.27 -12.64 11.81
C TRP A 32 12.52 -12.47 13.13
N THR A 33 11.50 -13.29 13.36
CA THR A 33 10.82 -13.36 14.65
C THR A 33 11.75 -13.91 15.73
N GLN A 34 12.49 -14.99 15.43
CA GLN A 34 13.46 -15.60 16.34
C GLN A 34 14.65 -14.66 16.64
N SER A 35 15.15 -13.94 15.64
CA SER A 35 16.22 -12.95 15.80
C SER A 35 15.75 -11.61 16.39
N ASN A 36 14.45 -11.47 16.71
CA ASN A 36 13.83 -10.25 17.25
C ASN A 36 14.12 -9.00 16.38
N ASN A 37 14.32 -9.18 15.07
CA ASN A 37 14.53 -8.08 14.13
C ASN A 37 13.20 -7.48 13.70
N ARG A 38 12.59 -6.74 14.63
CA ARG A 38 11.30 -6.06 14.45
C ARG A 38 11.33 -5.10 13.26
N GLY A 39 12.52 -4.54 12.99
CA GLY A 39 13.01 -3.81 11.80
C GLY A 39 12.56 -4.35 10.44
N VAL A 40 12.83 -5.63 10.28
CA VAL A 40 12.63 -6.29 9.00
C VAL A 40 11.24 -6.90 8.96
N LEU A 41 10.76 -7.41 10.10
CA LEU A 41 9.46 -8.07 10.20
C LEU A 41 8.29 -7.13 9.85
N ALA A 42 8.28 -5.90 10.35
CA ALA A 42 7.18 -4.99 10.05
C ALA A 42 7.23 -4.48 8.59
N TYR A 43 8.42 -4.29 8.02
CA TYR A 43 8.58 -4.03 6.58
C TYR A 43 8.06 -5.20 5.74
N ALA A 44 8.40 -6.43 6.13
CA ALA A 44 7.93 -7.65 5.49
C ALA A 44 6.40 -7.72 5.49
N TYR A 45 5.74 -7.42 6.62
CA TYR A 45 4.26 -7.36 6.67
C TYR A 45 3.66 -6.25 5.81
N VAL A 46 4.29 -5.07 5.71
CA VAL A 46 3.82 -4.01 4.80
C VAL A 46 3.91 -4.47 3.34
N LEU A 47 5.01 -5.10 2.96
CA LEU A 47 5.18 -5.65 1.61
C LEU A 47 4.20 -6.78 1.33
N ALA A 48 3.99 -7.70 2.29
CA ALA A 48 3.00 -8.74 2.17
C ALA A 48 1.59 -8.16 1.99
N ALA A 49 1.22 -7.14 2.77
CA ALA A 49 -0.06 -6.46 2.64
C ALA A 49 -0.22 -5.78 1.27
N LEU A 50 0.81 -5.07 0.80
CA LEU A 50 0.80 -4.40 -0.50
C LEU A 50 0.70 -5.42 -1.65
N LEU A 51 1.46 -6.50 -1.59
CA LEU A 51 1.44 -7.56 -2.60
C LEU A 51 0.09 -8.28 -2.60
N ALA A 52 -0.41 -8.68 -1.44
CA ALA A 52 -1.73 -9.30 -1.32
C ALA A 52 -2.82 -8.39 -1.90
N TYR A 53 -2.80 -7.10 -1.56
CA TYR A 53 -3.69 -6.09 -2.15
C TYR A 53 -3.55 -6.04 -3.67
N MET A 54 -2.33 -5.92 -4.20
CA MET A 54 -2.08 -5.90 -5.64
C MET A 54 -2.54 -7.18 -6.35
N TYR A 55 -2.56 -8.32 -5.67
CA TYR A 55 -3.02 -9.59 -6.23
C TYR A 55 -4.50 -9.88 -5.92
N ASN A 56 -5.24 -8.90 -5.43
CA ASN A 56 -6.66 -8.98 -5.07
C ASN A 56 -6.97 -10.00 -3.97
N ASP A 57 -5.99 -10.32 -3.12
CA ASP A 57 -6.18 -11.11 -1.90
C ASP A 57 -6.30 -10.17 -0.69
N TYR A 58 -7.49 -9.57 -0.56
CA TYR A 58 -7.72 -8.52 0.44
C TYR A 58 -7.79 -9.06 1.88
N GLN A 59 -8.13 -10.34 2.05
CA GLN A 59 -8.14 -10.98 3.35
C GLN A 59 -6.70 -11.17 3.85
N LEU A 60 -5.82 -11.73 3.02
CA LEU A 60 -4.40 -11.83 3.33
C LEU A 60 -3.77 -10.46 3.57
N ALA A 61 -4.16 -9.44 2.79
CA ALA A 61 -3.69 -8.08 2.99
C ALA A 61 -4.09 -7.51 4.36
N GLN A 62 -5.35 -7.74 4.76
CA GLN A 62 -5.88 -7.32 6.05
C GLN A 62 -5.21 -8.07 7.20
N ASP A 63 -4.95 -9.37 7.05
CA ASP A 63 -4.29 -10.20 8.05
C ASP A 63 -2.84 -9.77 8.26
N ALA A 64 -2.10 -9.48 7.18
CA ALA A 64 -0.76 -8.91 7.28
C ALA A 64 -0.75 -7.56 8.02
N LEU A 65 -1.72 -6.67 7.76
CA LEU A 65 -1.88 -5.42 8.52
C LEU A 65 -2.25 -5.65 9.99
N ASN A 66 -3.04 -6.67 10.30
CA ASN A 66 -3.39 -7.02 11.67
C ASN A 66 -2.16 -7.55 12.42
N GLN A 67 -1.32 -8.36 11.79
CA GLN A 67 -0.05 -8.82 12.37
C GLN A 67 0.92 -7.66 12.65
N LEU A 68 0.97 -6.69 11.75
CA LEU A 68 1.73 -5.47 11.96
C LEU A 68 1.27 -4.69 13.20
N LYS A 69 -0.05 -4.57 13.42
CA LYS A 69 -0.63 -3.88 14.59
C LYS A 69 -0.43 -4.61 15.91
N LYS A 70 -0.45 -5.94 15.89
CA LYS A 70 -0.20 -6.80 17.07
C LYS A 70 1.22 -6.66 17.62
N ASN A 71 2.14 -6.10 16.84
CA ASN A 71 3.53 -5.85 17.24
C ASN A 71 3.79 -4.34 17.42
N PRO A 72 3.10 -3.63 18.34
CA PRO A 72 3.05 -2.17 18.40
C PRO A 72 4.33 -1.49 18.87
N THR A 73 5.43 -2.21 19.13
CA THR A 73 6.68 -1.62 19.62
C THR A 73 7.38 -0.65 18.64
N LEU A 74 6.73 -0.35 17.52
CA LEU A 74 7.00 0.75 16.58
C LEU A 74 6.44 2.11 17.04
N SER A 75 5.62 2.17 18.10
CA SER A 75 4.87 3.39 18.46
C SER A 75 5.63 4.38 19.33
N SER A 76 6.72 3.98 19.98
CA SER A 76 7.44 4.85 20.92
C SER A 76 8.95 4.68 20.73
N PRO A 77 9.70 5.73 20.34
CA PRO A 77 11.13 5.71 20.56
C PRO A 77 11.33 5.53 22.06
N SER A 78 11.93 4.42 22.47
CA SER A 78 12.41 4.27 23.85
C SER A 78 13.34 5.46 24.09
N SER A 79 12.88 6.42 24.88
CA SER A 79 13.69 7.52 25.39
C SER A 79 14.81 6.89 26.18
N SER A 80 15.92 6.61 25.51
CA SER A 80 17.15 6.15 26.15
C SER A 80 17.61 7.30 27.03
N SER A 81 17.29 7.21 28.32
CA SER A 81 17.87 8.01 29.38
C SER A 81 19.39 7.88 29.25
N SER A 82 20.02 8.94 28.76
CA SER A 82 21.46 9.09 28.72
C SER A 82 21.99 9.17 30.16
N SER A 83 22.32 8.02 30.73
CA SER A 83 23.14 7.95 31.94
C SER A 83 24.56 8.34 31.55
N SER A 84 24.92 9.59 31.83
CA SER A 84 26.27 10.12 31.75
C SER A 84 27.14 9.45 32.81
N SER A 85 27.97 8.49 32.41
CA SER A 85 29.08 8.00 33.22
C SER A 85 30.39 8.55 32.65
N SER A 86 30.93 9.54 33.35
CA SER A 86 32.30 10.02 33.25
C SER A 86 33.25 9.04 33.94
N SER A 87 34.31 8.61 33.25
CA SER A 87 35.62 8.31 33.87
C SER A 87 36.67 7.99 32.81
N SER A 88 37.90 8.27 33.22
CA SER A 88 39.10 8.62 32.47
C SER A 88 40.10 7.48 32.27
N SER A 89 40.81 7.54 31.13
CA SER A 89 42.21 7.18 30.87
C SER A 89 42.86 5.95 31.53
N SER A 90 43.39 5.03 30.71
CA SER A 90 44.84 4.84 30.52
C SER A 90 45.17 3.74 29.50
N SER A 91 46.31 3.95 28.86
CA SER A 91 46.94 3.26 27.74
C SER A 91 47.54 1.89 28.06
N SER A 92 47.48 0.94 27.12
CA SER A 92 48.56 0.00 26.83
C SER A 92 48.35 -0.73 25.50
N THR A 93 49.45 -0.83 24.75
CA THR A 93 49.68 -1.52 23.49
C THR A 93 49.70 -3.04 23.65
N ALA A 94 49.01 -3.80 22.79
CA ALA A 94 49.47 -5.10 22.28
C ALA A 94 48.49 -5.76 21.28
N SER A 95 49.08 -6.26 20.19
CA SER A 95 48.80 -7.51 19.49
C SER A 95 47.55 -7.66 18.60
N ILE A 96 47.85 -7.60 17.30
CA ILE A 96 47.02 -7.92 16.14
C ILE A 96 46.95 -9.44 15.99
N THR A 97 45.78 -10.04 16.25
CA THR A 97 45.20 -11.18 15.52
C THR A 97 43.79 -11.43 16.07
N SER A 98 42.76 -10.91 15.40
CA SER A 98 41.37 -11.24 15.72
C SER A 98 40.52 -11.21 14.46
N SER A 99 39.99 -12.38 14.12
CA SER A 99 38.93 -12.60 13.13
C SER A 99 37.74 -11.70 13.47
N SER A 100 37.65 -10.59 12.73
CA SER A 100 36.64 -9.55 12.89
C SER A 100 35.28 -10.10 12.45
N SER A 101 34.57 -10.73 13.39
CA SER A 101 33.12 -10.84 13.29
C SER A 101 32.59 -9.42 13.43
N ALA A 102 32.42 -8.75 12.30
CA ALA A 102 31.82 -7.43 12.24
C ALA A 102 30.43 -7.54 12.87
N SER A 103 30.33 -7.20 14.15
CA SER A 103 29.07 -6.93 14.81
C SER A 103 28.48 -5.71 14.11
N TYR A 104 27.80 -5.95 13.00
CA TYR A 104 26.86 -5.02 12.42
C TYR A 104 25.84 -4.76 13.52
N SER A 105 26.05 -3.69 14.27
CA SER A 105 25.01 -3.07 15.10
C SER A 105 24.00 -2.51 14.13
N SER A 106 23.21 -3.42 13.54
CA SER A 106 22.17 -3.13 12.58
C SER A 106 20.99 -2.56 13.36
N ARG A 107 21.14 -1.34 13.87
CA ARG A 107 19.99 -0.47 14.08
C ARG A 107 19.48 -0.12 12.70
N VAL A 108 18.76 -1.07 12.11
CA VAL A 108 18.03 -0.89 10.85
C VAL A 108 17.11 0.29 11.08
N PHE A 109 17.52 1.44 10.54
CA PHE A 109 16.79 2.68 10.65
C PHE A 109 15.47 2.47 9.91
N TYR A 110 14.41 2.31 10.68
CA TYR A 110 13.08 2.24 10.13
C TYR A 110 12.77 3.57 9.44
N PRO A 111 12.56 3.58 8.10
CA PRO A 111 12.24 4.83 7.45
C PRO A 111 10.86 5.28 7.97
N PRO A 112 10.72 6.51 8.51
CA PRO A 112 9.43 7.12 8.87
C PRO A 112 8.37 7.01 7.75
N LEU A 113 8.82 6.78 6.52
CA LEU A 113 8.03 6.50 5.33
C LEU A 113 6.99 5.39 5.53
N LEU A 114 7.32 4.28 6.21
CA LEU A 114 6.38 3.16 6.35
C LEU A 114 5.19 3.51 7.21
N LYS A 115 5.43 4.16 8.36
CA LYS A 115 4.36 4.60 9.27
C LYS A 115 3.38 5.55 8.59
N ASN A 116 3.89 6.40 7.69
CA ASN A 116 3.08 7.36 6.96
C ASN A 116 2.36 6.74 5.75
N PHE A 117 2.84 5.61 5.22
CA PHE A 117 2.19 4.88 4.13
C PHE A 117 1.00 4.03 4.62
N LEU A 118 1.03 3.55 5.87
CA LEU A 118 0.00 2.65 6.41
C LEU A 118 -1.44 3.16 6.27
N PRO A 119 -1.78 4.41 6.62
CA PRO A 119 -3.16 4.88 6.49
C PRO A 119 -3.66 4.80 5.04
N PHE A 120 -2.80 5.04 4.06
CA PHE A 120 -3.18 4.92 2.66
C PHE A 120 -3.54 3.48 2.28
N LEU A 121 -2.70 2.51 2.66
CA LEU A 121 -2.94 1.09 2.38
C LEU A 121 -4.18 0.56 3.13
N GLU A 122 -4.35 0.94 4.40
CA GLU A 122 -5.55 0.63 5.20
C GLU A 122 -6.83 1.14 4.52
N GLY A 123 -6.81 2.38 4.01
CA GLY A 123 -7.94 2.96 3.30
C GLY A 123 -8.29 2.18 2.03
N LEU A 124 -7.29 1.83 1.22
CA LEU A 124 -7.50 1.07 -0.02
C LEU A 124 -8.06 -0.34 0.23
N ILE A 125 -7.48 -1.08 1.18
CA ILE A 125 -7.97 -2.41 1.56
C ILE A 125 -9.40 -2.30 2.13
N GLY A 126 -9.65 -1.31 2.98
CA GLY A 126 -10.99 -1.05 3.53
C GLY A 126 -12.04 -0.85 2.45
N CYS A 127 -11.73 -0.07 1.40
CA CYS A 127 -12.63 0.13 0.26
C CYS A 127 -12.97 -1.19 -0.46
N GLU A 128 -11.99 -2.07 -0.66
CA GLU A 128 -12.21 -3.37 -1.30
C GLU A 128 -13.01 -4.34 -0.44
N LEU A 129 -12.68 -4.45 0.84
CA LEU A 129 -13.45 -5.26 1.77
C LEU A 129 -14.91 -4.77 1.84
N MET A 130 -15.12 -3.45 1.82
CA MET A 130 -16.47 -2.88 1.83
C MET A 130 -17.28 -3.28 0.60
N ARG A 131 -16.64 -3.43 -0.58
CA ARG A 131 -17.31 -3.95 -1.78
C ARG A 131 -17.66 -5.42 -1.66
N LEU A 132 -16.71 -6.24 -1.17
CA LEU A 132 -16.92 -7.68 -0.96
C LEU A 132 -18.03 -7.98 0.06
N TYR A 133 -18.08 -7.20 1.13
CA TYR A 133 -19.05 -7.36 2.22
C TYR A 133 -20.25 -6.42 2.10
N SER A 134 -20.57 -5.93 0.89
CA SER A 134 -21.66 -4.97 0.64
C SER A 134 -23.04 -5.38 1.18
N LYS A 135 -23.26 -6.69 1.38
CA LYS A 135 -24.50 -7.24 1.96
C LYS A 135 -24.58 -7.08 3.49
N ASP A 136 -23.46 -6.96 4.19
CA ASP A 136 -23.42 -6.79 5.65
C ASP A 136 -23.32 -5.31 6.02
N THR A 137 -24.45 -4.73 6.42
CA THR A 137 -24.57 -3.30 6.77
C THR A 137 -23.72 -2.92 7.99
N LYS A 138 -23.55 -3.83 8.96
CA LYS A 138 -22.75 -3.56 10.18
C LYS A 138 -21.27 -3.52 9.83
N VAL A 139 -20.79 -4.49 9.06
CA VAL A 139 -19.39 -4.54 8.59
C VAL A 139 -19.10 -3.34 7.69
N CYS A 140 -19.98 -3.01 6.75
CA CYS A 140 -19.83 -1.84 5.88
C CYS A 140 -19.73 -0.53 6.67
N LYS A 141 -20.58 -0.33 7.69
CA LYS A 141 -20.54 0.86 8.55
C LYS A 141 -19.19 1.00 9.26
N LYS A 142 -18.66 -0.10 9.80
CA LYS A 142 -17.34 -0.11 10.47
C LYS A 142 -16.20 0.15 9.48
N LEU A 143 -16.22 -0.49 8.31
CA LEU A 143 -15.22 -0.26 7.27
C LEU A 143 -15.24 1.19 6.77
N LYS A 144 -16.43 1.77 6.55
CA LYS A 144 -16.57 3.18 6.17
C LYS A 144 -15.93 4.13 7.18
N GLN A 145 -16.15 3.90 8.48
CA GLN A 145 -15.50 4.69 9.55
C GLN A 145 -13.98 4.55 9.52
N ASN A 146 -13.46 3.34 9.31
CA ASN A 146 -12.02 3.11 9.20
C ASN A 146 -11.39 3.80 7.98
N ILE A 147 -12.06 3.75 6.82
CA ILE A 147 -11.62 4.44 5.61
C ILE A 147 -11.60 5.96 5.84
N GLN A 148 -12.64 6.52 6.45
CA GLN A 148 -12.69 7.95 6.79
C GLN A 148 -11.58 8.36 7.76
N HIS A 149 -11.27 7.55 8.77
CA HIS A 149 -10.15 7.79 9.68
C HIS A 149 -8.81 7.76 8.95
N SER A 150 -8.63 6.79 8.06
CA SER A 150 -7.44 6.65 7.22
C SER A 150 -7.26 7.86 6.30
N LEU A 151 -8.34 8.30 5.65
CA LEU A 151 -8.34 9.50 4.81
C LEU A 151 -7.95 10.75 5.60
N LYS A 152 -8.50 10.96 6.82
CA LYS A 152 -8.11 12.11 7.68
C LYS A 152 -6.61 12.14 7.95
N LYS A 153 -5.98 10.99 8.16
CA LYS A 153 -4.52 10.89 8.35
C LYS A 153 -3.77 11.23 7.06
N VAL A 154 -4.20 10.68 5.91
CA VAL A 154 -3.59 10.97 4.61
C VAL A 154 -3.71 12.46 4.26
N VAL A 155 -4.86 13.10 4.51
CA VAL A 155 -5.05 14.55 4.33
C VAL A 155 -4.08 15.34 5.20
N LYS A 156 -3.86 14.95 6.46
CA LYS A 156 -2.87 15.60 7.32
C LYS A 156 -1.46 15.48 6.75
N LEU A 157 -1.09 14.31 6.22
CA LEU A 157 0.21 14.09 5.58
C LEU A 157 0.34 14.89 4.27
N ALA A 158 -0.72 14.98 3.47
CA ALA A 158 -0.75 15.77 2.24
C ALA A 158 -0.57 17.26 2.50
N LYS A 159 -1.09 17.80 3.61
CA LYS A 159 -0.83 19.19 4.03
C LYS A 159 0.65 19.43 4.34
N SER A 160 1.34 18.45 4.92
CA SER A 160 2.75 18.57 5.28
C SER A 160 3.70 18.29 4.10
N ASN A 161 3.32 17.39 3.20
CA ASN A 161 4.13 17.00 2.04
C ASN A 161 3.22 16.67 0.83
N PRO A 162 2.77 17.69 0.08
CA PRO A 162 1.82 17.51 -1.01
C PRO A 162 2.33 16.60 -2.14
N SER A 163 3.60 16.72 -2.53
CA SER A 163 4.17 15.93 -3.63
C SER A 163 4.11 14.42 -3.35
N VAL A 164 4.24 14.01 -2.08
CA VAL A 164 4.25 12.59 -1.71
C VAL A 164 2.86 12.02 -1.42
N TYR A 165 1.88 12.82 -1.00
CA TYR A 165 0.60 12.31 -0.48
C TYR A 165 -0.66 12.83 -1.17
N LEU A 166 -0.58 13.87 -2.00
CA LEU A 166 -1.79 14.46 -2.59
C LEU A 166 -2.47 13.49 -3.56
N HIS A 167 -1.72 12.75 -4.38
CA HIS A 167 -2.29 11.70 -5.23
C HIS A 167 -2.89 10.53 -4.43
N LYS A 168 -2.29 10.20 -3.27
CA LYS A 168 -2.83 9.18 -2.36
C LYS A 168 -4.16 9.62 -1.76
N GLN A 169 -4.27 10.90 -1.41
CA GLN A 169 -5.53 11.52 -0.98
C GLN A 169 -6.57 11.43 -2.09
N CYS A 170 -6.26 11.94 -3.29
CA CYS A 170 -7.19 11.91 -4.43
C CYS A 170 -7.66 10.49 -4.74
N LEU A 171 -6.77 9.49 -4.67
CA LEU A 171 -7.14 8.10 -4.92
C LEU A 171 -8.13 7.56 -3.87
N LEU A 172 -7.91 7.85 -2.58
CA LEU A 172 -8.86 7.43 -1.53
C LEU A 172 -10.21 8.13 -1.63
N GLU A 173 -10.22 9.41 -2.01
CA GLU A 173 -11.44 10.17 -2.25
C GLU A 173 -12.21 9.58 -3.45
N ALA A 174 -11.51 9.25 -4.53
CA ALA A 174 -12.10 8.58 -5.71
C ALA A 174 -12.75 7.24 -5.33
N GLU A 175 -12.08 6.45 -4.48
CA GLU A 175 -12.59 5.16 -4.00
C GLU A 175 -13.85 5.29 -3.14
N LEU A 176 -13.92 6.32 -2.29
CA LEU A 176 -15.10 6.64 -1.49
C LEU A 176 -16.27 7.10 -2.38
N ALA A 177 -16.03 8.03 -3.31
CA ALA A 177 -17.03 8.50 -4.26
C ALA A 177 -17.58 7.35 -5.13
N SER A 178 -16.69 6.47 -5.59
CA SER A 178 -17.04 5.27 -6.34
C SER A 178 -17.86 4.25 -5.53
N SER A 179 -17.72 4.26 -4.21
CA SER A 179 -18.48 3.37 -3.32
C SER A 179 -19.86 3.93 -3.00
N SER A 180 -20.00 5.26 -2.83
CA SER A 180 -21.32 5.88 -2.68
C SER A 180 -22.20 5.70 -3.91
N TRP A 181 -21.61 5.79 -5.11
CA TRP A 181 -22.32 5.54 -6.36
C TRP A 181 -22.95 4.14 -6.42
N SER A 182 -22.18 3.12 -6.04
CA SER A 182 -22.64 1.72 -6.09
C SER A 182 -23.84 1.44 -5.17
N SER A 183 -23.93 2.16 -4.04
CA SER A 183 -25.06 2.04 -3.12
C SER A 183 -26.34 2.65 -3.68
N SER A 184 -26.24 3.79 -4.39
CA SER A 184 -27.40 4.44 -5.01
C SER A 184 -27.93 3.64 -6.20
N SER A 185 -27.05 3.11 -7.06
CA SER A 185 -27.44 2.39 -8.27
C SER A 185 -28.16 1.06 -8.01
N SER A 186 -28.02 0.46 -6.82
CA SER A 186 -28.65 -0.82 -6.50
C SER A 186 -30.11 -0.69 -6.05
N SER A 187 -30.57 0.54 -5.77
CA SER A 187 -31.94 0.82 -5.35
C SER A 187 -32.81 1.10 -6.58
N SER A 188 -33.32 0.04 -7.21
CA SER A 188 -34.09 0.06 -8.46
C SER A 188 -35.52 0.66 -8.34
N ASN A 189 -35.70 1.70 -7.53
CA ASN A 189 -36.94 2.48 -7.57
C ASN A 189 -36.80 3.51 -8.69
N ASN A 190 -37.79 3.60 -9.59
CA ASN A 190 -37.82 4.41 -10.83
C ASN A 190 -37.76 5.96 -10.62
N ASN A 191 -37.01 6.45 -9.63
CA ASN A 191 -36.84 7.86 -9.35
C ASN A 191 -35.76 8.46 -10.27
N ARG A 192 -36.20 9.16 -11.32
CA ARG A 192 -35.32 9.93 -12.24
C ARG A 192 -34.33 10.87 -11.53
N ARG A 193 -34.62 11.32 -10.29
CA ARG A 193 -33.70 12.16 -9.50
C ARG A 193 -32.49 11.40 -8.96
N GLU A 194 -32.66 10.12 -8.63
CA GLU A 194 -31.57 9.28 -8.12
C GLU A 194 -30.57 8.94 -9.23
N ASP A 195 -31.05 8.80 -10.47
CA ASP A 195 -30.21 8.55 -11.66
C ASP A 195 -29.24 9.70 -11.94
N VAL A 196 -29.71 10.96 -11.85
CA VAL A 196 -28.86 12.14 -12.07
C VAL A 196 -27.78 12.24 -10.99
N ALA A 197 -28.15 12.10 -9.71
CA ALA A 197 -27.19 12.13 -8.62
C ALA A 197 -26.16 10.99 -8.69
N ALA A 198 -26.57 9.81 -9.18
CA ALA A 198 -25.65 8.70 -9.43
C ALA A 198 -24.70 9.02 -10.59
N ALA A 199 -25.18 9.58 -11.69
CA ALA A 199 -24.35 10.00 -12.80
C ALA A 199 -23.29 11.04 -12.37
N ASP A 200 -23.69 12.03 -11.57
CA ASP A 200 -22.77 13.05 -11.04
C ASP A 200 -21.71 12.42 -10.12
N ALA A 201 -22.11 11.52 -9.22
CA ALA A 201 -21.18 10.84 -8.33
C ALA A 201 -20.16 9.95 -9.09
N ALA A 202 -20.57 9.32 -10.19
CA ALA A 202 -19.68 8.56 -11.06
C ALA A 202 -18.69 9.48 -11.80
N ALA A 203 -19.16 10.64 -12.29
CA ALA A 203 -18.30 11.63 -12.93
C ALA A 203 -17.26 12.21 -11.96
N ASP A 204 -17.67 12.52 -10.72
CA ASP A 204 -16.77 13.00 -9.67
C ASP A 204 -15.69 11.97 -9.33
N ALA A 205 -16.07 10.70 -9.17
CA ALA A 205 -15.11 9.63 -8.94
C ALA A 205 -14.12 9.50 -10.10
N ALA A 206 -14.60 9.55 -11.36
CA ALA A 206 -13.75 9.50 -12.55
C ALA A 206 -12.72 10.64 -12.60
N LYS A 207 -13.15 11.86 -12.27
CA LYS A 207 -12.28 13.04 -12.19
C LYS A 207 -11.19 12.87 -11.13
N LEU A 208 -11.56 12.42 -9.93
CA LEU A 208 -10.61 12.18 -8.84
C LEU A 208 -9.60 11.08 -9.17
N TYR A 209 -10.02 10.02 -9.87
CA TYR A 209 -9.09 9.00 -10.37
C TYR A 209 -8.08 9.59 -11.37
N SER A 210 -8.54 10.37 -12.35
CA SER A 210 -7.64 11.01 -13.31
C SER A 210 -6.62 11.89 -12.61
N GLU A 211 -7.08 12.72 -11.68
CA GLU A 211 -6.21 13.61 -10.90
C GLU A 211 -5.18 12.82 -10.07
N ALA A 212 -5.60 11.74 -9.40
CA ALA A 212 -4.70 10.88 -8.66
C ALA A 212 -3.62 10.25 -9.55
N ILE A 213 -4.00 9.76 -10.73
CA ILE A 213 -3.09 9.15 -11.71
C ILE A 213 -2.09 10.17 -12.23
N ASP A 214 -2.56 11.35 -12.65
CA ASP A 214 -1.71 12.38 -13.24
C ASP A 214 -0.71 12.93 -12.22
N ARG A 215 -1.16 13.21 -10.99
CA ARG A 215 -0.27 13.62 -9.89
C ARG A 215 0.77 12.54 -9.58
N ALA A 216 0.36 11.28 -9.44
CA ALA A 216 1.30 10.18 -9.17
C ALA A 216 2.35 10.05 -10.27
N LYS A 217 1.97 10.19 -11.55
CA LYS A 217 2.90 10.15 -12.69
C LYS A 217 3.89 11.32 -12.67
N ASN A 218 3.39 12.54 -12.46
CA ASN A 218 4.21 13.75 -12.49
C ASN A 218 5.26 13.74 -11.38
N GLU A 219 4.95 13.13 -10.24
CA GLU A 219 5.87 12.98 -9.10
C GLU A 219 6.71 11.69 -9.16
N GLY A 220 6.60 10.89 -10.23
CA GLY A 220 7.41 9.68 -10.44
C GLY A 220 6.96 8.43 -9.68
N PHE A 221 5.78 8.44 -9.06
CA PHE A 221 5.20 7.28 -8.35
C PHE A 221 4.48 6.31 -9.30
N LEU A 222 5.24 5.66 -10.20
CA LEU A 222 4.70 4.77 -11.23
C LEU A 222 3.81 3.65 -10.67
N GLN A 223 4.18 3.06 -9.53
CA GLN A 223 3.41 2.00 -8.88
C GLN A 223 2.03 2.48 -8.43
N GLU A 224 1.93 3.71 -7.91
CA GLU A 224 0.66 4.27 -7.42
C GLU A 224 -0.20 4.75 -8.59
N ALA A 225 0.41 5.26 -9.66
CA ALA A 225 -0.28 5.54 -10.91
C ALA A 225 -0.84 4.26 -11.56
N ALA A 226 -0.09 3.14 -11.51
CA ALA A 226 -0.53 1.85 -12.03
C ALA A 226 -1.74 1.32 -11.25
N ILE A 227 -1.68 1.38 -9.91
CA ILE A 227 -2.81 1.06 -9.03
C ILE A 227 -3.99 1.95 -9.38
N GLY A 228 -3.82 3.28 -9.41
CA GLY A 228 -4.88 4.24 -9.76
C GLY A 228 -5.56 3.93 -11.09
N CYS A 229 -4.79 3.55 -12.13
CA CYS A 229 -5.36 3.11 -13.41
C CYS A 229 -6.18 1.83 -13.28
N GLU A 230 -5.72 0.82 -12.53
CA GLU A 230 -6.49 -0.42 -12.31
C GLU A 230 -7.81 -0.13 -11.58
N ARG A 231 -7.76 0.73 -10.55
CA ARG A 231 -8.92 1.18 -9.78
C ARG A 231 -9.93 1.95 -10.63
N ALA A 232 -9.45 2.90 -11.43
CA ALA A 232 -10.26 3.64 -12.38
C ALA A 232 -10.93 2.70 -13.41
N SER A 233 -10.17 1.74 -13.94
CA SER A 233 -10.69 0.71 -14.86
C SER A 233 -11.84 -0.08 -14.21
N ASP A 234 -11.69 -0.52 -12.97
CA ASP A 234 -12.77 -1.25 -12.27
C ASP A 234 -13.98 -0.38 -11.94
N HIS A 235 -13.79 0.91 -11.72
CA HIS A 235 -14.91 1.84 -11.58
C HIS A 235 -15.66 2.02 -12.90
N MET A 236 -14.96 2.28 -14.01
CA MET A 236 -15.57 2.46 -15.34
C MET A 236 -16.32 1.20 -15.79
N ARG A 237 -15.77 0.01 -15.50
CA ARG A 237 -16.45 -1.26 -15.75
C ARG A 237 -17.81 -1.34 -15.06
N ARG A 238 -17.89 -0.91 -13.79
CA ARG A 238 -19.15 -0.94 -13.03
C ARG A 238 -20.15 0.09 -13.56
N VAL A 239 -19.68 1.27 -13.97
CA VAL A 239 -20.51 2.30 -14.61
C VAL A 239 -21.05 1.83 -15.97
N GLY A 240 -20.42 0.84 -16.61
CA GLY A 240 -20.79 0.33 -17.92
C GLY A 240 -19.99 0.95 -19.08
N ASP A 241 -19.03 1.83 -18.79
CA ASP A 241 -18.14 2.41 -19.79
C ASP A 241 -17.00 1.45 -20.13
N THR A 242 -17.26 0.58 -21.10
CA THR A 242 -16.30 -0.44 -21.56
C THR A 242 -15.09 0.15 -22.29
N VAL A 243 -15.22 1.33 -22.90
CA VAL A 243 -14.13 2.00 -23.63
C VAL A 243 -13.11 2.55 -22.65
N LEU A 244 -13.56 3.33 -21.65
CA LEU A 244 -12.68 3.84 -20.61
C LEU A 244 -12.13 2.74 -19.73
N HIS A 245 -12.90 1.68 -19.44
CA HIS A 245 -12.40 0.49 -18.78
C HIS A 245 -11.16 -0.09 -19.50
N SER A 246 -11.29 -0.37 -20.80
CA SER A 246 -10.21 -0.93 -21.62
C SER A 246 -9.00 0.00 -21.68
N LEU A 247 -9.23 1.31 -21.82
CA LEU A 247 -8.17 2.32 -21.85
C LEU A 247 -7.36 2.34 -20.55
N TYR A 248 -8.02 2.48 -19.39
CA TYR A 248 -7.35 2.51 -18.10
C TYR A 248 -6.64 1.19 -17.79
N ARG A 249 -7.22 0.06 -18.19
CA ARG A 249 -6.60 -1.25 -18.04
C ARG A 249 -5.30 -1.38 -18.84
N LYS A 250 -5.27 -0.90 -20.10
CA LYS A 250 -4.06 -0.84 -20.92
C LYS A 250 -3.00 0.06 -20.29
N LYS A 251 -3.40 1.23 -19.77
CA LYS A 251 -2.50 2.15 -19.04
C LYS A 251 -1.90 1.50 -17.79
N ALA A 252 -2.71 0.84 -16.96
CA ALA A 252 -2.24 0.12 -15.77
C ALA A 252 -1.17 -0.92 -16.13
N ARG A 253 -1.43 -1.72 -17.18
CA ARG A 253 -0.46 -2.71 -17.68
C ARG A 253 0.86 -2.07 -18.11
N ALA A 254 0.81 -0.97 -18.88
CA ALA A 254 2.01 -0.27 -19.33
C ALA A 254 2.84 0.27 -18.14
N LEU A 255 2.18 0.87 -17.15
CA LEU A 255 2.83 1.37 -15.95
C LEU A 255 3.44 0.25 -15.10
N TYR A 256 2.75 -0.89 -14.95
CA TYR A 256 3.31 -2.07 -14.29
C TYR A 256 4.55 -2.62 -15.00
N LEU A 257 4.57 -2.63 -16.34
CA LEU A 257 5.76 -3.02 -17.11
C LEU A 257 6.91 -2.04 -16.89
N GLN A 258 6.62 -0.74 -16.94
CA GLN A 258 7.63 0.31 -16.72
C GLN A 258 8.22 0.25 -15.31
N TRP A 259 7.40 -0.07 -14.31
CA TRP A 259 7.87 -0.27 -12.93
C TRP A 259 8.63 -1.60 -12.73
N GLY A 260 8.55 -2.56 -13.67
CA GLY A 260 9.20 -3.87 -13.55
C GLY A 260 8.34 -4.95 -12.89
N ALA A 261 7.04 -4.70 -12.67
CA ALA A 261 6.08 -5.66 -12.14
C ALA A 261 5.46 -6.56 -13.24
N ALA A 262 6.32 -7.29 -13.97
CA ALA A 262 5.94 -8.08 -15.15
C ALA A 262 4.83 -9.11 -14.86
N ALA A 263 4.89 -9.84 -13.74
CA ALA A 263 3.87 -10.82 -13.36
C ALA A 263 2.47 -10.19 -13.22
N LYS A 264 2.40 -9.01 -12.57
CA LYS A 264 1.14 -8.25 -12.42
C LYS A 264 0.64 -7.74 -13.78
N ALA A 265 1.53 -7.22 -14.62
CA ALA A 265 1.19 -6.79 -15.98
C ALA A 265 0.66 -7.94 -16.86
N MET A 266 1.23 -9.13 -16.74
CA MET A 266 0.76 -10.33 -17.44
C MET A 266 -0.63 -10.76 -16.96
N ARG A 267 -0.89 -10.73 -15.64
CA ARG A 267 -2.22 -11.02 -15.10
C ARG A 267 -3.30 -10.08 -15.66
N LEU A 268 -2.98 -8.81 -15.90
CA LEU A 268 -3.92 -7.86 -16.50
C LEU A 268 -4.26 -8.20 -17.97
N ARG A 269 -3.37 -8.88 -18.70
CA ARG A 269 -3.62 -9.35 -20.08
C ARG A 269 -4.67 -10.46 -20.14
N HIS A 270 -4.64 -11.38 -19.18
CA HIS A 270 -5.37 -12.65 -19.26
C HIS A 270 -6.76 -12.65 -18.64
N LYS A 271 -7.19 -11.64 -17.87
CA LYS A 271 -8.54 -11.61 -17.30
C LYS A 271 -9.53 -11.41 -18.47
N PRO A 272 -10.26 -12.46 -18.92
CA PRO A 272 -11.27 -12.30 -19.95
C PRO A 272 -12.37 -11.41 -19.39
N PHE A 273 -13.11 -10.75 -20.27
CA PHE A 273 -14.31 -10.02 -19.90
C PHE A 273 -15.39 -11.05 -19.54
N THR A 274 -15.38 -11.58 -18.32
CA THR A 274 -16.49 -12.39 -17.82
C THR A 274 -17.57 -11.42 -17.38
N SER A 275 -18.57 -11.24 -18.25
CA SER A 275 -19.82 -10.50 -18.03
C SER A 275 -20.63 -11.10 -16.89
#